data_AF-A0A074VBY1-F1
#
_entry.id   AF-A0A074VBY1-F1
#
_cell.length_a   1.000
_cell.length_b   1.000
_cell.length_c   1.000
_cell.angle_alpha   90.00
_cell.angle_beta   90.00
_cell.angle_gamma   90.00
#
_symmetry.space_group_name_H-M   'P 1'
#
loop_
_entity.id
_entity.type
_entity.pdbx_description
1 polymer ?
#
loop_
_entity_poly.entity_id
_entity_poly.type
_entity_poly.pdbx_seq_one_letter_code
_entity_poly.pdbx_strand_id
1 'polypeptide(L)'
;MPTYLIHGFRWPRPLIRIHIILQNLDDAAAEWLIAPATTETMLENFTELWPQTMANLPNLRFVEQFDPTDESPAACSQPYAYIADICEQVKLGIEVDEVRGKGLGDEQWNAIMELRDKLAPDEKVGWFVVVCGDEDRTDVGPEEEEEEE
;
A
#
# COMPACT_ATOMS: atom_id res chain seq x y z
N MET A 1 16.88 -2.02 -0.37
CA MET A 1 15.72 -2.40 -1.20
C MET A 1 14.67 -3.00 -0.29
N PRO A 2 13.75 -2.17 0.22
CA PRO A 2 12.66 -2.64 1.06
C PRO A 2 11.87 -3.70 0.31
N THR A 3 11.70 -4.84 0.95
CA THR A 3 10.81 -5.90 0.48
C THR A 3 9.77 -6.08 1.57
N TYR A 4 8.50 -6.19 1.20
CA TYR A 4 7.40 -6.30 2.15
C TYR A 4 6.69 -7.63 1.96
N LEU A 5 6.39 -8.30 3.07
CA LEU A 5 5.36 -9.32 3.13
C LEU A 5 4.04 -8.62 3.47
N ILE A 6 3.08 -8.70 2.56
CA ILE A 6 1.81 -7.99 2.69
C ILE A 6 0.63 -8.96 2.64
N HIS A 7 -0.42 -8.60 3.36
CA HIS A 7 -1.77 -9.11 3.14
C HIS A 7 -2.61 -8.00 2.49
N GLY A 8 -3.40 -8.36 1.49
CA GLY A 8 -4.18 -7.38 0.73
C GLY A 8 -4.53 -7.89 -0.66
N PHE A 9 -4.60 -7.00 -1.64
CA PHE A 9 -4.88 -7.37 -3.03
C PHE A 9 -4.11 -6.49 -4.02
N ARG A 10 -3.96 -6.99 -5.25
CA ARG A 10 -3.39 -6.23 -6.36
C ARG A 10 -4.41 -5.22 -6.86
N TRP A 11 -3.96 -3.99 -7.08
CA TRP A 11 -4.73 -2.97 -7.76
C TRP A 11 -4.09 -2.67 -9.12
N PRO A 12 -4.69 -3.15 -10.23
CA PRO A 12 -4.19 -2.90 -11.56
C PRO A 12 -4.08 -1.41 -11.86
N ARG A 13 -2.96 -0.98 -12.43
CA ARG A 13 -2.70 0.43 -12.78
C ARG A 13 -3.81 1.11 -13.59
N PRO A 14 -4.44 0.45 -14.58
CA PRO A 14 -5.57 1.04 -15.28
C PRO A 14 -6.76 1.36 -14.36
N LEU A 15 -7.03 0.52 -13.36
CA LEU A 15 -8.13 0.74 -12.40
C LEU A 15 -7.81 1.87 -11.42
N ILE A 16 -6.54 2.02 -11.02
CA ILE A 16 -6.08 3.18 -10.22
C ILE A 16 -6.35 4.48 -10.97
N ARG A 17 -5.93 4.56 -12.24
CA ARG A 17 -6.16 5.73 -13.10
C ARG A 17 -7.65 6.02 -13.26
N ILE A 18 -8.47 4.99 -13.47
CA ILE A 18 -9.93 5.15 -13.56
C ILE A 18 -10.50 5.70 -12.25
N HIS A 19 -10.07 5.19 -11.09
CA HIS A 19 -10.54 5.68 -9.80
C HIS A 19 -10.22 7.16 -9.60
N ILE A 20 -8.97 7.57 -9.85
CA ILE A 20 -8.53 8.98 -9.78
C ILE A 20 -9.39 9.88 -10.67
N ILE A 21 -9.64 9.46 -11.91
CA ILE A 21 -10.47 10.23 -12.86
C ILE A 21 -11.92 10.31 -12.40
N LEU A 22 -12.53 9.21 -11.96
CA LEU A 22 -13.93 9.18 -11.56
C LEU A 22 -14.20 9.98 -10.28
N GLN A 23 -13.23 10.03 -9.37
CA GLN A 23 -13.34 10.74 -8.11
C GLN A 23 -12.79 12.18 -8.18
N ASN A 24 -12.25 12.62 -9.34
CA ASN A 24 -11.62 13.93 -9.53
C ASN A 24 -10.52 14.24 -8.50
N LEU A 25 -9.57 13.32 -8.34
CA LEU A 25 -8.48 13.45 -7.37
C LEU A 25 -7.27 14.14 -8.00
N ASP A 26 -7.26 15.47 -7.99
CA ASP A 26 -6.23 16.27 -8.67
C ASP A 26 -4.82 16.11 -8.06
N ASP A 27 -4.73 15.82 -6.76
CA ASP A 27 -3.47 15.64 -6.02
C ASP A 27 -2.96 14.18 -6.01
N ALA A 28 -3.65 13.28 -6.74
CA ALA A 28 -3.30 11.86 -6.82
C ALA A 28 -2.55 11.49 -8.11
N ALA A 29 -1.40 10.84 -7.97
CA ALA A 29 -0.60 10.32 -9.07
C ALA A 29 -0.73 8.79 -9.17
N ALA A 30 -1.29 8.31 -10.28
CA ALA A 30 -1.49 6.88 -10.48
C ALA A 30 -0.18 6.08 -10.50
N GLU A 31 0.95 6.67 -10.88
CA GLU A 31 2.26 6.00 -10.96
C GLU A 31 3.11 6.15 -9.70
N TRP A 32 2.63 6.88 -8.69
CA TRP A 32 3.36 7.10 -7.45
C TRP A 32 2.39 7.16 -6.27
N LEU A 33 1.72 6.05 -5.99
CA LEU A 33 0.72 5.99 -4.91
C LEU A 33 1.30 6.25 -3.53
N ILE A 34 2.56 5.87 -3.32
CA ILE A 34 3.27 6.08 -2.05
C ILE A 34 3.74 7.53 -1.84
N ALA A 35 3.57 8.43 -2.82
CA ALA A 35 3.83 9.85 -2.62
C ALA A 35 2.90 10.39 -1.50
N PRO A 36 3.40 11.18 -0.53
CA PRO A 36 2.60 11.60 0.62
C PRO A 36 1.26 12.23 0.25
N ALA A 37 1.25 13.18 -0.69
CA ALA A 37 0.03 13.84 -1.17
C ALA A 37 -0.95 12.84 -1.80
N THR A 38 -0.46 11.94 -2.66
CA THR A 38 -1.29 10.92 -3.29
C THR A 38 -1.85 9.92 -2.28
N THR A 39 -1.04 9.47 -1.32
CA THR A 39 -1.50 8.58 -0.25
C THR A 39 -2.60 9.25 0.59
N GLU A 40 -2.38 10.50 1.01
CA GLU A 40 -3.36 11.27 1.78
C GLU A 40 -4.67 11.43 1.02
N THR A 41 -4.63 11.97 -0.20
CA THR A 41 -5.81 12.18 -1.06
C THR A 41 -6.59 10.87 -1.29
N MET A 42 -5.90 9.76 -1.51
CA MET A 42 -6.55 8.46 -1.77
C MET A 42 -7.19 7.89 -0.50
N LEU A 43 -6.53 7.99 0.66
CA LEU A 43 -7.07 7.52 1.94
C LEU A 43 -8.26 8.38 2.41
N GLU A 44 -8.19 9.69 2.22
CA GLU A 44 -9.31 10.60 2.47
C GLU A 44 -10.50 10.23 1.59
N ASN A 45 -10.29 10.06 0.28
CA ASN A 45 -11.34 9.65 -0.65
C ASN A 45 -11.97 8.29 -0.26
N PHE A 46 -11.16 7.30 0.15
CA PHE A 46 -11.69 6.01 0.62
C PHE A 46 -12.53 6.16 1.88
N THR A 47 -12.11 7.04 2.79
CA THR A 47 -12.83 7.32 4.05
C THR A 47 -14.17 8.02 3.78
N GLU A 48 -14.22 8.91 2.79
CA GLU A 48 -15.47 9.56 2.37
C GLU A 48 -16.43 8.59 1.67
N LEU A 49 -15.92 7.77 0.74
CA LEU A 49 -16.75 6.85 -0.03
C LEU A 49 -17.23 5.66 0.80
N TRP A 50 -16.36 5.11 1.65
CA TRP A 50 -16.58 3.84 2.35
C TRP A 50 -16.18 3.90 3.82
N PRO A 51 -16.79 4.79 4.62
CA PRO A 51 -16.38 5.03 6.02
C PRO A 51 -16.49 3.77 6.89
N GLN A 52 -17.50 2.93 6.67
CA GLN A 52 -17.69 1.69 7.43
C GLN A 52 -16.63 0.63 7.10
N THR A 53 -16.26 0.53 5.82
CA THR A 53 -15.17 -0.36 5.38
C THR A 53 -13.84 0.11 5.96
N MET A 54 -13.56 1.42 5.88
CA MET A 54 -12.32 2.01 6.39
C MET A 54 -12.17 1.96 7.92
N ALA A 55 -13.28 2.00 8.67
CA ALA A 55 -13.25 1.85 10.13
C ALA A 55 -12.64 0.51 10.58
N ASN A 56 -12.74 -0.53 9.75
CA ASN A 56 -12.19 -1.86 9.99
C ASN A 56 -10.80 -2.07 9.37
N LEU A 57 -10.23 -1.04 8.73
CA LEU A 57 -8.93 -1.08 8.05
C LEU A 57 -8.00 0.04 8.55
N PRO A 58 -7.71 0.14 9.87
CA PRO A 58 -6.95 1.25 10.44
C PRO A 58 -5.49 1.33 9.97
N ASN A 59 -4.93 0.22 9.48
CA ASN A 59 -3.55 0.10 9.02
C ASN A 59 -3.43 -0.02 7.49
N LEU A 60 -4.47 0.39 6.75
CA LEU A 60 -4.47 0.33 5.30
C LEU A 60 -3.34 1.19 4.72
N ARG A 61 -2.58 0.63 3.78
CA ARG A 61 -1.50 1.33 3.09
C ARG A 61 -1.32 0.87 1.65
N PHE A 62 -0.76 1.74 0.84
CA PHE A 62 -0.36 1.43 -0.52
C PHE A 62 1.07 0.89 -0.54
N VAL A 63 1.32 -0.08 -1.43
CA VAL A 63 2.66 -0.62 -1.69
C VAL A 63 2.86 -0.70 -3.21
N GLU A 64 3.98 -0.17 -3.69
CA GLU A 64 4.33 -0.10 -5.11
C GLU A 64 5.31 -1.23 -5.48
N GLN A 65 5.24 -1.67 -6.74
CA GLN A 65 6.30 -2.50 -7.32
C GLN A 65 7.36 -1.57 -7.87
N PHE A 66 8.54 -1.58 -7.27
CA PHE A 66 9.63 -0.74 -7.74
C PHE A 66 10.98 -1.38 -7.43
N ASP A 67 11.84 -1.41 -8.44
CA ASP A 67 13.24 -1.82 -8.31
C ASP A 67 14.11 -0.70 -8.90
N PRO A 68 14.91 0.02 -8.09
CA PRO A 68 15.74 1.12 -8.57
C PRO A 68 16.87 0.66 -9.51
N THR A 69 17.14 -0.65 -9.56
CA THR A 69 18.12 -1.24 -10.47
C THR A 69 17.50 -1.69 -11.80
N ASP A 70 16.18 -1.66 -11.92
CA ASP A 70 15.48 -1.90 -13.17
C ASP A 70 15.57 -0.65 -14.06
N GLU A 71 16.36 -0.72 -15.12
CA GLU A 71 16.48 0.33 -16.15
C GLU A 71 15.52 0.12 -17.33
N SER A 72 14.63 -0.88 -17.25
CA SER A 72 13.68 -1.15 -18.32
C SER A 72 12.67 -0.02 -18.46
N PRO A 73 12.06 0.16 -19.66
CA PRO A 73 10.98 1.14 -19.83
C PRO A 73 9.76 0.90 -18.92
N ALA A 74 9.62 -0.29 -18.34
CA ALA A 74 8.54 -0.64 -17.43
C ALA A 74 8.84 -0.30 -15.96
N ALA A 75 10.09 0.04 -15.62
CA ALA A 75 10.54 0.27 -14.26
C ALA A 75 9.72 1.34 -13.52
N CYS A 76 9.34 2.42 -14.21
CA CYS A 76 8.55 3.52 -13.67
C CYS A 76 7.02 3.29 -13.65
N SER A 77 6.52 2.20 -14.26
CA SER A 77 5.07 1.97 -14.39
C SER A 77 4.76 0.48 -14.39
N GLN A 78 5.08 -0.14 -13.26
CA GLN A 78 4.76 -1.54 -13.04
C GLN A 78 3.23 -1.75 -13.05
N PRO A 79 2.75 -2.91 -13.53
CA PRO A 79 1.34 -3.13 -13.86
C PRO A 79 0.40 -3.12 -12.65
N TYR A 80 0.94 -3.32 -11.44
CA TYR A 80 0.16 -3.37 -10.20
C TYR A 80 0.80 -2.50 -9.14
N ALA A 81 -0.05 -1.82 -8.37
CA ALA A 81 0.25 -1.50 -6.99
C ALA A 81 -0.58 -2.41 -6.08
N TYR A 82 -0.41 -2.30 -4.78
CA TYR A 82 -1.12 -3.10 -3.80
C TYR A 82 -1.79 -2.21 -2.78
N ILE A 83 -2.97 -2.64 -2.35
CA ILE A 83 -3.61 -2.14 -1.14
C ILE A 83 -3.43 -3.22 -0.09
N ALA A 84 -2.79 -2.87 1.01
CA ALA A 84 -2.41 -3.80 2.07
C ALA A 84 -2.98 -3.35 3.42
N ASP A 85 -3.61 -4.27 4.14
CA ASP A 85 -4.07 -4.08 5.51
C ASP A 85 -3.05 -4.58 6.55
N ILE A 86 -2.18 -5.52 6.15
CA ILE A 86 -0.97 -5.89 6.87
C ILE A 86 0.23 -5.67 5.95
N CYS A 87 1.29 -5.05 6.45
CA CYS A 87 2.53 -4.84 5.72
C CYS A 87 3.73 -4.92 6.66
N GLU A 88 4.52 -5.97 6.52
CA GLU A 88 5.70 -6.25 7.34
C GLU A 88 6.95 -6.16 6.48
N GLN A 89 7.92 -5.35 6.89
CA GLN A 89 9.18 -5.19 6.15
C GLN A 89 10.09 -6.40 6.38
N VAL A 90 10.51 -7.02 5.28
CA VAL A 90 11.54 -8.06 5.26
C VAL A 90 12.91 -7.37 5.33
N LYS A 91 13.58 -7.49 6.48
CA LYS A 91 14.96 -6.97 6.66
C LYS A 91 15.99 -7.96 6.11
N LEU A 92 16.32 -8.98 6.90
CA LEU A 92 17.17 -10.11 6.46
C LEU A 92 16.35 -11.35 6.09
N GLY A 93 15.16 -11.47 6.68
CA GLY A 93 14.22 -12.57 6.51
C GLY A 93 13.02 -12.36 7.43
N ILE A 94 11.95 -13.10 7.17
CA ILE A 94 10.74 -13.09 7.98
C ILE A 94 10.14 -14.50 8.01
N GLU A 95 9.59 -14.92 9.14
CA GLU A 95 8.86 -16.18 9.25
C GLU A 95 7.42 -15.97 8.76
N VAL A 96 7.09 -16.51 7.58
CA VAL A 96 5.79 -16.28 6.94
C VAL A 96 4.64 -16.83 7.78
N ASP A 97 4.82 -18.00 8.40
CA ASP A 97 3.79 -18.63 9.21
C ASP A 97 3.53 -17.88 10.52
N GLU A 98 4.55 -17.22 11.10
CA GLU A 98 4.38 -16.34 12.25
C GLU A 98 3.48 -15.14 11.90
N VAL A 99 3.80 -14.46 10.80
CA VAL A 99 3.05 -13.27 10.36
C VAL A 99 1.61 -13.64 10.00
N ARG A 100 1.42 -14.75 9.30
CA ARG A 100 0.08 -15.28 8.97
C ARG A 100 -0.66 -15.78 10.21
N GLY A 101 0.07 -16.28 11.20
CA GLY A 101 -0.43 -16.81 12.46
C GLY A 101 -0.98 -15.73 13.41
N LYS A 102 -0.57 -14.47 13.26
CA LYS A 102 -1.21 -13.32 13.94
C LYS A 102 -2.70 -13.21 13.61
N GLY A 103 -3.12 -13.77 12.47
CA GLY A 103 -4.51 -13.85 12.04
C GLY A 103 -5.07 -12.50 11.59
N LEU A 104 -6.27 -12.56 11.02
CA LEU A 104 -7.07 -11.41 10.64
C LEU A 104 -8.42 -11.56 11.33
N GLY A 105 -8.91 -10.48 11.95
CA GLY A 105 -10.28 -10.47 12.48
C GLY A 105 -11.29 -10.59 11.34
N ASP A 106 -12.44 -11.22 11.60
CA ASP A 106 -13.49 -11.41 10.58
C ASP A 106 -13.95 -10.07 9.98
N GLU A 107 -14.02 -9.01 10.78
CA GLU A 107 -14.41 -7.67 10.34
C GLU A 107 -13.39 -7.06 9.37
N GLN A 108 -12.09 -7.17 9.68
CA GLN A 108 -10.99 -6.72 8.83
C GLN A 108 -10.97 -7.50 7.50
N TRP A 109 -11.14 -8.83 7.57
CA TRP A 109 -11.20 -9.70 6.40
C TRP A 109 -12.36 -9.35 5.47
N ASN A 110 -13.56 -9.14 6.03
CA ASN A 110 -14.72 -8.73 5.25
C ASN A 110 -14.53 -7.34 4.64
N ALA A 111 -13.92 -6.41 5.39
CA ALA A 111 -13.66 -5.06 4.90
C ALA A 111 -12.67 -5.04 3.73
N ILE A 112 -11.56 -5.80 3.80
CA ILE A 112 -10.61 -5.86 2.69
C ILE A 112 -11.21 -6.54 1.45
N MET A 113 -12.08 -7.54 1.65
CA MET A 113 -12.83 -8.16 0.54
C MET A 113 -13.80 -7.17 -0.12
N GLU A 114 -14.56 -6.42 0.67
CA GLU A 114 -15.48 -5.40 0.17
C GLU A 114 -14.72 -4.29 -0.60
N LEU A 115 -13.58 -3.84 -0.07
CA LEU A 115 -12.74 -2.85 -0.73
C LEU A 115 -12.19 -3.38 -2.07
N ARG A 116 -11.74 -4.65 -2.09
CA ARG A 116 -11.31 -5.33 -3.33
C ARG A 116 -12.44 -5.40 -4.34
N ASP A 117 -13.65 -5.78 -3.93
CA ASP A 117 -14.79 -5.91 -4.85
C ASP A 117 -15.15 -4.58 -5.53
N LYS A 118 -14.93 -3.45 -4.84
CA LYS A 118 -15.17 -2.10 -5.36
C LYS A 118 -14.06 -1.62 -6.30
N LEU A 119 -12.80 -1.90 -5.97
CA LEU A 119 -11.63 -1.34 -6.67
C LEU A 119 -11.03 -2.25 -7.74
N ALA A 120 -11.09 -3.56 -7.54
CA ALA A 120 -10.47 -4.58 -8.38
C ALA A 120 -11.22 -5.93 -8.25
N PRO A 121 -12.47 -6.04 -8.74
CA PRO A 121 -13.35 -7.19 -8.51
C PRO A 121 -12.76 -8.54 -9.00
N ASP A 122 -11.95 -8.50 -10.05
CA ASP A 122 -11.32 -9.68 -10.65
C ASP A 122 -10.04 -10.15 -9.92
N GLU A 123 -9.51 -9.35 -8.98
CA GLU A 123 -8.29 -9.67 -8.25
C GLU A 123 -8.56 -10.52 -7.01
N LYS A 124 -7.52 -11.12 -6.44
CA LYS A 124 -7.65 -11.97 -5.25
C LYS A 124 -7.05 -11.28 -4.03
N VAL A 125 -7.76 -11.37 -2.90
CA VAL A 125 -7.18 -11.05 -1.59
C VAL A 125 -6.27 -12.22 -1.17
N GLY A 126 -5.06 -11.90 -0.73
CA GLY A 126 -4.07 -12.89 -0.34
C GLY A 126 -2.77 -12.29 0.17
N TRP A 127 -1.75 -13.16 0.28
CA TRP A 127 -0.42 -12.79 0.74
C TRP A 127 0.52 -12.61 -0.44
N PHE A 128 1.30 -11.52 -0.42
CA PHE A 128 2.24 -11.18 -1.48
C PHE A 128 3.59 -10.77 -0.90
N VAL A 129 4.65 -11.03 -1.65
CA VAL A 129 5.98 -10.46 -1.40
C VAL A 129 6.22 -9.41 -2.48
N VAL A 130 6.46 -8.18 -2.06
CA VAL A 130 6.58 -7.03 -2.97
C VAL A 130 7.91 -6.33 -2.72
N VAL A 131 8.71 -6.18 -3.77
CA VAL A 131 9.91 -5.35 -3.75
C VAL A 131 9.47 -3.91 -4.02
N CYS A 132 9.75 -3.03 -3.08
CA CYS A 132 9.41 -1.62 -3.12
C CYS A 132 10.67 -0.83 -2.78
N GLY A 133 11.52 -0.65 -3.79
CA GLY A 133 12.84 -0.04 -3.67
C GLY A 133 12.88 1.49 -3.52
N ASP A 134 11.72 2.13 -3.40
CA ASP A 134 11.61 3.58 -3.20
C ASP A 134 11.68 3.83 -1.69
N GLU A 135 12.88 4.16 -1.19
CA GLU A 135 13.11 4.48 0.23
C GLU A 135 12.79 5.96 0.51
N ASP A 136 11.73 6.14 1.31
CA ASP A 136 11.40 7.22 2.26
C ASP A 136 11.15 8.68 1.82
N ARG A 137 10.05 9.22 2.38
CA ARG A 137 10.09 10.47 3.17
C ARG A 137 9.18 10.39 4.39
N THR A 138 9.49 9.51 5.35
CA THR A 138 9.29 9.90 6.76
C THR A 138 10.65 10.29 7.31
N ASP A 139 10.85 11.61 7.38
CA ASP A 139 11.92 12.25 8.13
C ASP A 139 11.84 11.73 9.57
N VAL A 140 12.67 10.74 9.93
CA VAL A 140 13.09 10.65 11.33
C VAL A 140 13.89 11.92 11.52
N GLY A 141 13.23 12.94 12.09
CA GLY A 141 13.82 14.26 12.32
C GLY A 141 15.19 14.14 12.97
N PRO A 142 16.02 15.21 12.89
CA PRO A 142 17.42 15.14 13.28
C PRO A 142 17.57 14.39 14.60
N GLU A 143 18.45 13.37 14.62
CA GLU A 143 18.85 12.72 15.86
C GLU A 143 19.23 13.84 16.82
N GLU A 144 18.47 13.99 17.92
CA GLU A 144 18.88 14.88 19.00
C GLU A 144 20.23 14.33 19.49
N GLU A 145 21.32 14.96 19.05
CA GLU A 145 22.61 14.79 19.69
C GLU A 145 22.38 15.16 21.16
N GLU A 146 22.44 14.16 22.04
CA GLU A 146 22.48 14.40 23.49
C GLU A 146 23.65 15.36 23.74
N GLU A 147 23.34 16.64 23.98
CA GLU A 147 24.33 17.61 24.46
C GLU A 147 24.82 17.12 25.83
N GLU A 148 25.98 16.47 25.86
CA GLU A 148 26.75 16.27 27.09
C GLU A 148 27.24 17.65 27.60
N GLU A 149 26.56 18.20 28.60
CA GLU A 149 27.17 19.07 29.64
C GLU A 149 26.68 18.71 31.05
#